data_AF-A0A2J0KTP3-F1
#
_entry.id   AF-A0A2J0KTP3-F1
#
_cell.length_a   1.000
_cell.length_b   1.000
_cell.length_c   1.000
_cell.angle_alpha   90.00
_cell.angle_beta   90.00
_cell.angle_gamma   90.00
#
_symmetry.space_group_name_H-M   'P 1'
#
loop_
_entity.id
_entity.type
_entity.pdbx_description
1 polymer ?
#
loop_
_entity_poly.entity_id
_entity_poly.type
_entity_poly.pdbx_seq_one_letter_code
_entity_poly.pdbx_strand_id
1 'polypeptide(L)' 'MSIAQPFQKQFALDVLNARSQNTLSAVLGIAISEVGADFLRGTMPVDARTKQPFGLLHGGASVALAETL' A
#
# COMPACT_ATOMS: atom_id res chain seq x y z
N MET A 1 1.29 30.06 -9.59
CA MET A 1 1.36 28.82 -10.38
C MET A 1 0.74 27.73 -9.52
N SER A 2 -0.50 27.32 -9.81
CA SER A 2 -1.20 26.32 -9.00
C SER A 2 -0.70 24.94 -9.40
N ILE A 3 0.03 24.27 -8.50
CA ILE A 3 0.33 22.85 -8.64
C ILE A 3 -1.02 22.13 -8.60
N ALA A 4 -1.34 21.36 -9.65
CA ALA A 4 -2.53 20.54 -9.65
C ALA A 4 -2.43 19.57 -8.47
N GLN A 5 -3.40 19.56 -7.57
CA GLN A 5 -3.48 18.56 -6.51
C GLN A 5 -4.02 17.28 -7.13
N PRO A 6 -3.21 16.21 -7.29
CA PRO A 6 -3.68 14.95 -7.89
C PRO A 6 -4.73 14.26 -7.02
N PHE A 7 -4.70 14.46 -5.70
CA PHE A 7 -5.62 13.85 -4.75
C PHE A 7 -6.73 14.83 -4.35
N GLN A 8 -7.75 15.01 -5.21
CA GLN A 8 -8.81 16.01 -5.01
C GLN A 8 -9.95 15.59 -4.06
N LYS A 9 -9.83 14.44 -3.39
CA LYS A 9 -10.79 13.98 -2.37
C LYS A 9 -10.02 13.44 -1.18
N GLN A 10 -10.20 14.06 0.00
CA GLN A 10 -9.70 13.51 1.26
C GLN A 10 -10.52 12.25 1.56
N PHE A 11 -9.99 11.08 1.19
CA PHE A 11 -10.61 9.81 1.56
C PHE A 11 -10.23 9.46 3.00
N ALA A 12 -11.19 8.99 3.79
CA ALA A 12 -10.87 8.35 5.05
C ALA A 12 -10.05 7.07 4.77
N LEU A 13 -8.96 6.87 5.51
CA LEU A 13 -8.08 5.70 5.35
C LEU A 13 -8.86 4.38 5.43
N ASP A 14 -9.88 4.32 6.29
CA ASP A 14 -10.74 3.14 6.44
C ASP A 14 -11.49 2.79 5.16
N VAL A 15 -11.96 3.81 4.41
CA VAL A 15 -12.67 3.60 3.14
C VAL A 15 -11.71 3.06 2.07
N LEU A 16 -10.46 3.54 2.05
CA LEU A 16 -9.46 3.04 1.12
C LEU A 16 -9.06 1.61 1.45
N ASN A 17 -8.73 1.34 2.72
CA ASN A 17 -8.31 0.02 3.17
C ASN A 17 -9.45 -1.02 3.09
N ALA A 18 -10.72 -0.61 3.23
CA ALA A 18 -11.87 -1.49 3.04
C ALA A 18 -11.96 -2.06 1.62
N ARG A 19 -11.46 -1.34 0.59
CA ARG A 19 -11.45 -1.83 -0.80
C ARG A 19 -10.43 -2.95 -1.03
N SER A 20 -9.46 -3.08 -0.15
CA SER A 20 -8.43 -4.14 -0.22
C SER A 20 -8.91 -5.47 0.39
N GLN A 21 -10.12 -5.51 0.97
CA GLN A 21 -10.68 -6.75 1.49
C GLN A 21 -10.84 -7.81 0.39
N ASN A 22 -10.48 -9.05 0.69
CA ASN A 22 -10.53 -10.18 -0.23
C ASN A 22 -9.65 -10.03 -1.49
N THR A 23 -8.58 -9.24 -1.42
CA THR A 23 -7.58 -9.11 -2.49
C THR A 23 -6.19 -9.57 -2.03
N LEU A 24 -5.21 -9.57 -2.94
CA LEU A 24 -3.82 -9.84 -2.60
C LEU A 24 -3.27 -8.87 -1.54
N SER A 25 -3.71 -7.61 -1.55
CA SER A 25 -3.29 -6.61 -0.56
C SER A 25 -3.63 -7.05 0.86
N ALA A 26 -4.84 -7.58 1.10
CA ALA A 26 -5.21 -8.13 2.40
C ALA A 26 -4.38 -9.37 2.77
N VAL A 27 -4.11 -10.26 1.81
CA VAL A 27 -3.28 -11.45 2.05
C VAL A 27 -1.87 -11.05 2.48
N LEU A 28 -1.24 -10.10 1.79
CA LEU A 28 0.12 -9.62 2.10
C LEU A 28 0.17 -8.66 3.30
N GLY A 29 -0.98 -8.22 3.81
CA GLY A 29 -1.06 -7.23 4.91
C GLY A 29 -0.66 -5.82 4.48
N ILE A 30 -0.88 -5.46 3.21
CA ILE A 30 -0.68 -4.10 2.71
C ILE A 30 -1.79 -3.20 3.24
N ALA A 31 -1.43 -2.04 3.81
CA ALA A 31 -2.37 -1.02 4.25
C ALA A 31 -1.88 0.38 3.87
N ILE A 32 -2.79 1.21 3.38
CA ILE A 32 -2.55 2.65 3.17
C ILE A 32 -2.50 3.32 4.54
N SER A 33 -1.41 4.02 4.81
CA SER A 33 -1.13 4.67 6.09
C SER A 33 -1.25 6.19 6.02
N GLU A 34 -1.18 6.81 4.84
CA GLU A 34 -1.25 8.27 4.70
C GLU A 34 -1.65 8.67 3.27
N VAL A 35 -2.50 9.70 3.16
CA VAL A 35 -2.84 10.37 1.90
C VAL A 35 -2.43 11.83 2.03
N GLY A 36 -1.39 12.22 1.28
CA GLY A 36 -0.92 13.59 1.19
C GLY A 36 -1.56 14.36 0.04
N ALA A 37 -1.15 15.62 -0.13
CA ALA A 37 -1.61 16.45 -1.24
C ALA A 37 -1.09 15.96 -2.60
N ASP A 38 0.08 15.33 -2.61
CA ASP A 38 0.83 14.89 -3.79
C ASP A 38 1.50 13.50 -3.62
N PHE A 39 1.15 12.76 -2.57
CA PHE A 39 1.66 11.41 -2.34
C PHE A 39 0.62 10.47 -1.71
N LEU A 40 0.88 9.17 -1.86
CA LEU A 40 0.26 8.09 -1.10
C LEU A 40 1.35 7.31 -0.36
N ARG A 41 1.09 6.90 0.88
CA ARG A 41 1.98 6.03 1.64
C ARG A 41 1.24 4.78 2.09
N GLY A 42 1.92 3.65 2.03
CA GLY A 42 1.44 2.40 2.60
C GLY A 42 2.55 1.63 3.31
N THR A 43 2.13 0.61 4.04
CA THR A 43 3.02 -0.29 4.78
C THR A 43 2.67 -1.74 4.44
N MET A 44 3.65 -2.62 4.55
CA MET A 44 3.50 -4.07 4.38
C MET A 44 4.44 -4.78 5.35
N PRO A 45 3.98 -5.75 6.14
CA PRO A 45 4.84 -6.47 7.08
C PRO A 45 5.87 -7.35 6.37
N VAL A 46 7.01 -7.58 7.01
CA VAL A 46 8.03 -8.57 6.57
C VAL A 46 7.93 -9.82 7.43
N ASP A 47 7.06 -10.74 7.04
CA ASP A 47 6.76 -11.99 7.76
C ASP A 47 6.69 -13.20 6.82
N ALA A 48 6.15 -14.33 7.28
CA ALA A 48 6.08 -15.58 6.50
C ALA A 48 5.38 -15.42 5.13
N ARG A 49 4.55 -14.38 4.95
CA ARG A 49 3.80 -14.12 3.72
C ARG A 49 4.60 -13.33 2.68
N THR A 50 5.63 -12.61 3.12
CA THR A 50 6.38 -11.64 2.29
C THR A 50 7.89 -11.88 2.29
N LYS A 51 8.36 -12.90 3.03
CA LYS A 51 9.76 -13.33 3.00
C LYS A 51 10.03 -14.26 1.81
N GLN A 52 11.22 -14.15 1.24
CA GLN A 52 11.78 -15.15 0.33
C GLN A 52 12.37 -16.34 1.13
N PRO A 53 12.73 -17.46 0.48
CA PRO A 53 13.23 -18.67 1.16
C PRO A 53 14.45 -18.47 2.08
N PHE A 54 15.23 -17.40 1.86
CA PHE A 54 16.39 -17.03 2.69
C PHE A 54 16.04 -16.13 3.89
N GLY A 55 14.75 -15.90 4.16
CA GLY A 55 14.28 -15.12 5.32
C GLY A 55 14.30 -13.60 5.17
N LEU A 56 14.75 -13.10 4.01
CA LEU A 56 14.73 -11.67 3.65
C LEU A 56 13.39 -11.27 3.03
N LEU A 57 13.12 -9.97 2.89
CA LEU A 57 11.98 -9.48 2.11
C LEU A 57 12.06 -10.00 0.66
N HIS A 58 10.94 -10.49 0.14
CA HIS A 58 10.82 -10.95 -1.24
C HIS A 58 10.70 -9.75 -2.19
N GLY A 59 11.53 -9.70 -3.24
CA GLY A 59 11.51 -8.58 -4.21
C GLY A 59 10.14 -8.39 -4.88
N GLY A 60 9.48 -9.50 -5.25
CA GLY A 60 8.11 -9.46 -5.78
C GLY A 60 7.06 -8.94 -4.78
N ALA A 61 7.27 -9.07 -3.46
CA ALA A 61 6.37 -8.47 -2.48
C ALA A 61 6.56 -6.94 -2.43
N SER A 62 7.80 -6.46 -2.56
CA SER A 62 8.08 -5.03 -2.71
C SER A 62 7.43 -4.46 -3.98
N VAL A 63 7.50 -5.18 -5.11
CA VAL A 63 6.85 -4.77 -6.37
C VAL A 63 5.33 -4.77 -6.20
N ALA A 64 4.75 -5.79 -5.56
CA ALA A 64 3.32 -5.82 -5.28
C ALA A 64 2.85 -4.63 -4.42
N LEU A 65 3.63 -4.24 -3.40
CA LEU A 65 3.37 -3.01 -2.64
C LEU A 65 3.46 -1.76 -3.53
N ALA A 66 4.50 -1.66 -4.35
CA ALA A 66 4.72 -0.51 -5.23
C ALA A 66 3.66 -0.38 -6.32
N GLU A 67 3.10 -1.49 -6.82
CA GLU A 67 2.02 -1.49 -7.81
C GLU A 67 0.63 -1.30 -7.17
N THR A 68 0.48 -1.63 -5.88
CA THR A 68 -0.77 -1.38 -5.13
C THR A 68 -0.95 0.11 -4.80
N LEU A 69 0.15 0.84 -4.55
CA LEU A 69 0.15 2.26 -4.21
C LEU A 69 0.20 3.15 -5.45
#